data_AF-A0A1F9ZCP9-F1
#
_entry.id   AF-A0A1F9ZCP9-F1
#
_cell.length_a   1.000
_cell.length_b   1.000
_cell.length_c   1.000
_cell.angle_alpha   90.00
_cell.angle_beta   90.00
_cell.angle_gamma   90.00
#
_symmetry.space_group_name_H-M   'P 1'
#
loop_
_entity.id
_entity.type
_entity.pdbx_description
1 polymer ?
#
loop_
_entity_poly.entity_id
_entity_poly.type
_entity_poly.pdbx_seq_one_letter_code
_entity_poly.pdbx_strand_id
1 'polypeptide(L)'
;MIDYEGKTEIDVFFAGGLQIDATGACNLIGLGPYPNLKLRGPGTVGLAFLSRARRVVLYTLSHTTRTFVPKVDHVSGRGNTALVVTPLATMDLQGGRMRLASVHPGVSPHDVAANTGFEFLWEDVPTTAAPTAEELAILRELDPEGIARLSVRR
;
A
#
# COMPACT_ATOMS: atom_id res chain seq x y z
N MET A 1 5.28 17.09 15.56
CA MET A 1 4.71 16.03 14.69
C MET A 1 3.42 15.50 15.29
N ILE A 2 3.44 14.94 16.50
CA ILE A 2 2.23 14.48 17.21
C ILE A 2 1.18 15.60 17.37
N ASP A 3 1.59 16.84 17.65
CA ASP A 3 0.64 17.97 17.75
C ASP A 3 -0.03 18.34 16.42
N TYR A 4 0.61 18.02 15.29
CA TYR A 4 0.06 18.24 13.95
C TYR A 4 -0.85 17.07 13.56
N GLU A 5 -0.46 15.84 13.90
CA GLU A 5 -1.30 14.64 13.76
C GLU A 5 -2.55 14.70 14.66
N GLY A 6 -2.46 15.38 15.80
CA GLY A 6 -3.56 15.67 16.72
C GLY A 6 -4.53 16.75 16.23
N LYS A 7 -4.16 17.51 15.18
CA LYS A 7 -5.05 18.43 14.46
C LYS A 7 -5.66 17.71 13.25
N THR A 8 -6.79 18.19 12.73
CA THR A 8 -7.61 17.51 11.71
C THR A 8 -7.13 17.74 10.26
N GLU A 9 -5.85 18.04 10.05
CA GLU A 9 -5.35 18.66 8.82
C GLU A 9 -4.31 17.80 8.06
N ILE A 10 -4.38 16.47 8.14
CA ILE A 10 -3.54 15.63 7.27
C ILE A 10 -4.32 15.33 5.98
N ASP A 11 -3.94 15.97 4.88
CA ASP A 11 -4.58 15.73 3.57
C ASP A 11 -4.20 14.37 2.98
N VAL A 12 -2.92 13.98 3.07
CA VAL A 12 -2.40 12.72 2.52
C VAL A 12 -1.40 12.10 3.51
N PHE A 13 -1.54 10.80 3.77
CA PHE A 13 -0.61 10.02 4.58
C PHE A 13 -0.10 8.81 3.80
N PHE A 14 1.21 8.66 3.68
CA PHE A 14 1.83 7.47 3.09
C PHE A 14 2.17 6.45 4.16
N ALA A 15 1.72 5.21 4.00
CA ALA A 15 1.95 4.13 4.94
C ALA A 15 2.36 2.85 4.23
N GLY A 16 3.04 1.95 4.94
CA GLY A 16 3.34 0.59 4.47
C GLY A 16 2.78 -0.46 5.43
N GLY A 17 2.95 -1.72 5.09
CA GLY A 17 2.54 -2.84 5.94
C GLY A 17 3.33 -4.11 5.62
N LEU A 18 3.68 -4.87 6.65
CA LEU A 18 4.10 -6.28 6.51
C LEU A 18 2.96 -7.12 5.97
N GLN A 19 1.74 -6.81 6.39
CA GLN A 19 0.49 -7.34 5.82
C GLN A 19 -0.48 -6.19 5.53
N ILE A 20 -1.29 -6.36 4.50
CA ILE A 20 -2.41 -5.53 4.07
C ILE A 20 -3.58 -6.48 3.79
N ASP A 21 -4.79 -6.15 4.25
CA ASP A 21 -5.99 -6.95 3.98
C ASP A 21 -6.97 -6.29 3.00
N ALA A 22 -8.02 -7.02 2.63
CA ALA A 22 -9.04 -6.61 1.67
C ALA A 22 -9.82 -5.35 2.07
N THR A 23 -9.73 -4.92 3.34
CA THR A 23 -10.37 -3.70 3.86
C THR A 23 -9.44 -2.49 3.85
N GLY A 24 -8.19 -2.67 3.42
CA GLY A 24 -7.15 -1.64 3.48
C GLY A 24 -6.60 -1.41 4.88
N ALA A 25 -6.77 -2.36 5.81
CA ALA A 25 -6.05 -2.35 7.08
C ALA A 25 -4.62 -2.88 6.87
N CYS A 26 -3.67 -2.39 7.67
CA CYS A 26 -2.27 -2.77 7.57
C CYS A 26 -1.67 -3.16 8.93
N ASN A 27 -0.63 -3.99 8.87
CA ASN A 27 0.10 -4.52 10.01
C ASN A 27 1.59 -4.22 9.93
N LEU A 28 2.14 -3.56 10.95
CA LEU A 28 3.57 -3.41 11.19
C LEU A 28 3.99 -3.94 12.59
N ILE A 29 3.07 -4.47 13.39
CA ILE A 29 3.35 -5.00 14.74
C ILE A 29 4.17 -6.30 14.68
N GLY A 30 3.82 -7.19 13.75
CA GLY A 30 4.47 -8.48 13.56
C GLY A 30 3.50 -9.60 13.17
N LEU A 31 4.00 -10.83 13.08
CA LEU A 31 3.24 -12.02 12.65
C LEU A 31 3.10 -13.02 13.81
N GLY A 32 1.96 -13.71 13.86
CA GLY A 32 1.62 -14.69 14.88
C GLY A 32 0.92 -14.09 16.12
N PRO A 33 0.62 -14.92 17.13
CA PRO A 33 -0.12 -14.49 18.32
C PRO A 33 0.72 -13.56 19.22
N TYR A 34 0.08 -12.55 19.80
CA TYR A 34 0.70 -11.72 20.84
C TYR A 34 0.63 -12.43 22.21
N PRO A 35 1.65 -12.32 23.10
CA PRO A 35 2.92 -11.59 22.94
C PRO A 35 4.01 -12.36 22.17
N ASN A 36 3.82 -13.65 21.88
CA ASN A 36 4.82 -14.54 21.30
C ASN A 36 4.81 -14.50 19.75
N LEU A 37 5.13 -13.34 19.19
CA LEU A 37 5.18 -13.14 17.75
C LEU A 37 6.27 -14.01 17.10
N LYS A 38 5.92 -14.68 15.99
CA LYS A 38 6.87 -15.44 15.16
C LYS A 38 7.85 -14.53 14.43
N LEU A 39 7.41 -13.33 14.08
CA LEU A 39 8.23 -12.27 13.51
C LEU A 39 7.81 -10.94 14.15
N ARG A 40 8.75 -10.22 14.75
CA ARG A 40 8.52 -8.88 15.30
C ARG A 40 8.68 -7.85 14.17
N GLY A 41 7.64 -7.07 13.93
CA GLY A 41 7.72 -5.93 13.01
C GLY A 41 8.25 -4.66 13.68
N PRO A 42 8.39 -3.55 12.93
CA PRO A 42 8.89 -2.28 13.46
C PRO A 42 7.93 -1.61 14.47
N GLY A 43 6.70 -2.11 14.62
CA GLY A 43 5.68 -1.56 15.50
C GLY A 43 4.71 -0.62 14.78
N THR A 44 3.71 -0.11 15.51
CA THR A 44 2.64 0.72 14.95
C THR A 44 3.13 2.06 14.39
N VAL A 45 4.17 2.65 14.96
CA VAL A 45 4.68 3.99 14.60
C VAL A 45 3.52 5.00 14.53
N GLY A 46 3.29 5.69 13.42
CA GLY A 46 2.21 6.66 13.22
C GLY A 46 0.91 6.06 12.69
N LEU A 47 0.82 4.73 12.50
CA LEU A 47 -0.34 4.11 11.85
C LEU A 47 -1.64 4.21 12.65
N ALA A 48 -1.57 4.51 13.94
CA ALA A 48 -2.73 4.82 14.77
C ALA A 48 -3.47 6.09 14.28
N PHE A 49 -2.79 6.97 13.53
CA PHE A 49 -3.35 8.22 13.02
C PHE A 49 -3.93 8.12 11.60
N LEU A 50 -3.92 6.93 10.96
CA LEU A 50 -4.43 6.78 9.60
C LEU A 50 -5.89 7.23 9.44
N SER A 51 -6.73 6.99 10.44
CA SER A 51 -8.14 7.42 10.45
C SER A 51 -8.33 8.94 10.48
N ARG A 52 -7.28 9.70 10.81
CA ARG A 52 -7.29 11.17 10.83
C ARG A 52 -6.84 11.79 9.51
N ALA A 53 -6.14 11.03 8.67
CA ALA A 53 -5.76 11.50 7.35
C ALA A 53 -6.97 11.46 6.40
N ARG A 54 -7.16 12.50 5.59
CA ARG A 54 -8.26 12.54 4.60
C ARG A 54 -8.09 11.46 3.54
N ARG A 55 -6.85 11.18 3.13
CA ARG A 55 -6.50 10.10 2.21
C ARG A 55 -5.25 9.38 2.69
N VAL A 56 -5.32 8.06 2.77
CA VAL A 56 -4.18 7.19 3.04
C VAL A 56 -3.76 6.51 1.74
N VAL A 57 -2.47 6.60 1.42
CA VAL A 57 -1.82 5.86 0.35
C VAL A 57 -0.97 4.76 0.98
N LEU A 58 -1.41 3.52 0.83
CA LEU A 58 -0.58 2.37 1.18
C LEU A 58 0.41 2.11 0.05
N TYR A 59 1.69 1.98 0.39
CA TYR A 59 2.76 1.72 -0.55
C TYR A 59 3.62 0.56 -0.05
N THR A 60 3.90 -0.39 -0.92
CA THR A 60 4.78 -1.52 -0.64
C THR A 60 5.58 -1.89 -1.87
N LEU A 61 6.78 -2.41 -1.65
CA LEU A 61 7.67 -2.96 -2.68
C LEU A 61 7.48 -4.46 -2.87
N SER A 62 6.54 -5.06 -2.15
CA SER A 62 6.23 -6.48 -2.24
C SER A 62 4.75 -6.66 -2.56
N HIS A 63 4.45 -7.49 -3.56
CA HIS A 63 3.11 -7.95 -3.88
C HIS A 63 3.11 -9.47 -3.88
N THR A 64 2.75 -10.07 -2.74
CA THR A 64 2.70 -11.52 -2.55
C THR A 64 1.54 -11.88 -1.64
N THR A 65 1.14 -13.16 -1.65
CA THR A 65 0.09 -13.68 -0.75
C THR A 65 0.48 -13.62 0.74
N ARG A 66 1.74 -13.29 1.06
CA ARG A 66 2.21 -13.04 2.43
C ARG A 66 2.03 -11.59 2.86
N THR A 67 2.06 -10.66 1.90
CA THR A 67 1.83 -9.23 2.12
C THR A 67 0.35 -8.89 1.97
N PHE A 68 -0.33 -9.45 0.99
CA PHE A 68 -1.76 -9.27 0.77
C PHE A 68 -2.50 -10.49 1.31
N VAL A 69 -3.06 -10.38 2.51
CA VAL A 69 -3.62 -11.50 3.27
C VAL A 69 -5.12 -11.33 3.51
N PRO A 70 -5.92 -12.40 3.63
CA PRO A 70 -7.35 -12.30 3.92
C PRO A 70 -7.66 -11.42 5.14
N LYS A 71 -6.81 -11.51 6.16
CA LYS A 71 -6.93 -10.79 7.41
C LYS A 71 -5.54 -10.58 7.99
N VAL A 72 -5.24 -9.36 8.39
CA VAL A 72 -3.98 -9.06 9.08
C VAL A 72 -3.92 -9.73 10.46
N ASP A 73 -2.74 -10.17 10.88
CA ASP A 73 -2.54 -10.76 12.20
C ASP A 73 -2.81 -9.74 13.32
N HIS A 74 -2.41 -8.48 13.09
CA HIS A 74 -2.64 -7.34 13.99
C HIS A 74 -2.98 -6.09 13.20
N VAL A 75 -3.99 -5.34 13.64
CA VAL A 75 -4.34 -4.05 13.02
C VAL A 75 -3.44 -2.97 13.62
N SER A 76 -2.41 -2.57 12.87
CA SER A 76 -1.55 -1.45 13.24
C SER A 76 -2.15 -0.12 12.78
N GLY A 77 -2.76 -0.11 11.59
CA GLY A 77 -3.45 1.06 11.07
C GLY A 77 -4.63 0.68 10.19
N ARG A 78 -5.66 1.51 10.26
CA ARG A 78 -6.85 1.41 9.41
C ARG A 78 -7.52 2.78 9.35
N GLY A 79 -7.99 3.16 8.17
CA GLY A 79 -8.80 4.35 7.97
C GLY A 79 -8.44 5.06 6.67
N ASN A 80 -9.46 5.52 5.96
CA ASN A 80 -9.38 6.39 4.78
C ASN A 80 -8.38 5.94 3.70
N THR A 81 -8.14 4.63 3.58
CA THR A 81 -7.32 4.03 2.51
C THR A 81 -7.94 4.38 1.17
N ALA A 82 -7.29 5.28 0.45
CA ALA A 82 -7.73 5.80 -0.83
C ALA A 82 -7.00 5.12 -2.00
N LEU A 83 -5.77 4.68 -1.79
CA LEU A 83 -4.94 4.07 -2.82
C LEU A 83 -3.96 3.07 -2.18
N VAL A 84 -3.71 1.96 -2.87
CA VAL A 84 -2.64 1.01 -2.59
C VAL A 84 -1.77 0.90 -3.84
N VAL A 85 -0.48 1.17 -3.71
CA VAL A 85 0.48 1.11 -4.81
C VAL A 85 1.51 0.02 -4.53
N THR A 86 1.72 -0.84 -5.54
CA THR A 86 2.58 -2.02 -5.46
C THR A 86 3.43 -2.12 -6.73
N PRO A 87 4.43 -3.01 -6.82
CA PRO A 87 5.17 -3.20 -8.06
C PRO A 87 4.34 -3.78 -9.22
N LEU A 88 3.16 -4.34 -8.95
CA LEU A 88 2.32 -4.98 -9.97
C LEU A 88 1.17 -4.07 -10.45
N ALA A 89 0.63 -3.23 -9.56
CA ALA A 89 -0.65 -2.59 -9.77
C ALA A 89 -0.92 -1.45 -8.79
N THR A 90 -1.93 -0.65 -9.13
CA THR A 90 -2.66 0.20 -8.17
C THR A 90 -4.01 -0.42 -7.82
N MET A 91 -4.39 -0.31 -6.55
CA MET A 91 -5.68 -0.77 -6.02
C MET A 91 -6.34 0.34 -5.20
N ASP A 92 -7.65 0.33 -5.07
CA ASP A 92 -8.40 1.24 -4.19
C ASP A 92 -9.53 0.51 -3.46
N LEU A 93 -10.28 1.24 -2.63
CA LEU A 93 -11.46 0.71 -1.94
C LEU A 93 -12.73 1.18 -2.64
N GLN A 94 -13.52 0.24 -3.15
CA GLN A 94 -14.85 0.49 -3.68
C GLN A 94 -15.88 -0.21 -2.80
N GLY A 95 -16.77 0.55 -2.15
CA GLY A 95 -17.78 -0.01 -1.24
C GLY A 95 -17.18 -0.80 -0.06
N GLY A 96 -15.98 -0.42 0.39
CA GLY A 96 -15.26 -1.10 1.47
C GLY A 96 -14.56 -2.41 1.06
N ARG A 97 -14.55 -2.75 -0.24
CA ARG A 97 -13.82 -3.89 -0.79
C ARG A 97 -12.66 -3.41 -1.65
N MET A 98 -11.53 -4.10 -1.58
CA MET A 98 -10.41 -3.84 -2.47
C MET A 98 -10.82 -4.04 -3.94
N ARG A 99 -10.40 -3.11 -4.79
CA ARG A 99 -10.58 -3.15 -6.24
C ARG A 99 -9.24 -2.92 -6.93
N LEU A 100 -8.98 -3.70 -7.98
CA LEU A 100 -7.85 -3.51 -8.87
C LEU A 100 -8.14 -2.33 -9.81
N ALA A 101 -7.45 -1.21 -9.61
CA ALA A 101 -7.70 0.04 -10.33
C ALA A 101 -6.90 0.13 -11.64
N SER A 102 -5.65 -0.33 -11.65
CA SER A 102 -4.86 -0.49 -12.87
C SER A 102 -3.72 -1.48 -12.66
N VAL A 103 -3.25 -2.11 -13.74
CA VAL A 103 -2.03 -2.92 -13.73
C VAL A 103 -0.86 -2.16 -14.34
N HIS A 104 0.34 -2.37 -13.83
CA HIS A 104 1.53 -1.75 -14.40
C HIS A 104 1.88 -2.38 -15.76
N PRO A 105 2.59 -1.66 -16.66
CA PRO A 105 2.94 -2.18 -17.98
C PRO A 105 3.62 -3.56 -17.90
N GLY A 106 3.11 -4.52 -18.67
CA GLY A 106 3.62 -5.90 -18.70
C GLY A 106 3.07 -6.84 -17.63
N VAL A 107 2.20 -6.35 -16.74
CA VAL A 107 1.51 -7.15 -15.72
C VAL A 107 0.08 -7.42 -16.16
N SER A 108 -0.36 -8.67 -16.09
CA SER A 108 -1.77 -9.00 -16.31
C SER A 108 -2.56 -8.90 -15.00
N PRO A 109 -3.87 -8.64 -15.05
CA PRO A 109 -4.71 -8.71 -13.86
C PRO A 109 -4.62 -10.08 -13.16
N HIS A 110 -4.43 -11.17 -13.92
CA HIS A 110 -4.29 -12.53 -13.38
C HIS A 110 -3.02 -12.70 -12.54
N ASP A 111 -1.92 -12.01 -12.89
CA ASP A 111 -0.68 -12.03 -12.10
C ASP A 111 -0.90 -11.40 -10.72
N VAL A 112 -1.70 -10.33 -10.65
CA VAL A 112 -2.10 -9.69 -9.39
C VAL A 112 -2.93 -10.65 -8.56
N ALA A 113 -3.93 -11.30 -9.17
CA ALA A 113 -4.78 -12.27 -8.49
C ALA A 113 -3.97 -13.45 -7.93
N ALA A 114 -3.03 -14.00 -8.70
CA ALA A 114 -2.15 -15.09 -8.26
C ALA A 114 -1.25 -14.71 -7.08
N ASN A 115 -0.96 -13.42 -6.89
CA ASN A 115 -0.12 -12.89 -5.83
C ASN A 115 -0.91 -12.20 -4.70
N THR A 116 -2.24 -12.32 -4.69
CA THR A 116 -3.11 -11.73 -3.66
C THR A 116 -3.82 -12.84 -2.87
N GLY A 117 -3.73 -12.81 -1.55
CA GLY A 117 -4.32 -13.85 -0.69
C GLY A 117 -5.83 -13.73 -0.51
N PHE A 118 -6.52 -12.83 -1.19
CA PHE A 118 -7.95 -12.57 -1.04
C PHE A 118 -8.60 -12.15 -2.35
N GLU A 119 -9.92 -12.33 -2.44
CA GLU A 119 -10.73 -11.88 -3.56
C GLU A 119 -10.89 -10.36 -3.57
N PHE A 120 -10.79 -9.76 -4.75
CA PHE A 120 -10.96 -8.32 -4.98
C PHE A 120 -11.80 -8.04 -6.23
N LEU A 121 -12.31 -6.82 -6.34
CA LEU A 121 -13.10 -6.36 -7.48
C LEU A 121 -12.19 -6.02 -8.66
N TRP A 122 -12.56 -6.41 -9.87
CA TRP A 122 -11.81 -6.12 -11.09
C TRP A 122 -12.73 -6.28 -12.30
N GLU A 123 -12.82 -5.23 -13.11
CA GLU A 123 -13.57 -5.19 -14.38
C GLU A 123 -12.90 -4.12 -15.24
N ASP A 124 -12.68 -4.41 -16.52
CA ASP A 124 -12.04 -3.50 -17.49
C ASP A 124 -10.78 -2.79 -16.97
N VAL A 125 -9.86 -3.55 -16.38
CA VAL A 125 -8.67 -3.02 -15.70
C VAL A 125 -7.70 -2.40 -16.71
N PRO A 126 -7.48 -1.07 -16.70
CA PRO A 126 -6.55 -0.43 -17.61
C PRO A 126 -5.10 -0.67 -17.21
N THR A 127 -4.19 -0.44 -18.16
CA THR A 127 -2.76 -0.30 -17.84
C THR A 127 -2.50 1.08 -17.25
N THR A 128 -1.68 1.15 -16.20
CA THR A 128 -1.24 2.41 -15.57
C THR A 128 -0.56 3.30 -16.62
N ALA A 129 -1.00 4.56 -16.73
CA ALA A 129 -0.42 5.51 -17.66
C ALA A 129 1.07 5.72 -17.38
N ALA A 130 1.87 5.78 -18.46
CA ALA A 130 3.27 6.14 -18.34
C ALA A 130 3.40 7.60 -17.86
N PRO A 131 4.42 7.93 -17.04
CA PRO A 131 4.70 9.31 -16.66
C PRO A 131 4.93 10.18 -17.90
N THR A 132 4.49 11.43 -17.82
CA THR A 132 4.76 12.44 -18.84
C THR A 132 6.25 12.78 -18.90
N ALA A 133 6.67 13.41 -20.00
CA ALA A 133 8.07 13.84 -20.16
C ALA A 133 8.49 14.85 -19.08
N GLU A 134 7.55 15.70 -18.63
CA GLU A 134 7.77 16.68 -17.56
C GLU A 134 7.93 16.00 -16.20
N GLU A 135 7.02 15.10 -15.82
CA GLU A 135 7.13 14.33 -14.57
C GLU A 135 8.43 13.52 -14.54
N LEU A 136 8.81 12.93 -15.67
CA LEU A 136 10.05 12.16 -15.78
C LEU A 136 11.30 13.04 -15.68
N ALA A 137 11.26 14.28 -16.17
CA ALA A 137 12.34 15.24 -15.99
C ALA A 137 12.49 15.63 -14.51
N ILE A 138 11.39 15.97 -13.85
CA ILE A 138 11.35 16.30 -12.42
C ILE A 138 11.87 15.12 -11.58
N LEU A 139 11.43 13.90 -11.86
CA LEU A 139 11.90 12.71 -11.13
C LEU A 139 13.41 12.51 -11.25
N ARG A 140 13.99 12.76 -12.44
CA ARG A 140 15.44 12.63 -12.67
C ARG A 140 16.23 13.76 -11.99
N GLU A 141 15.62 14.92 -11.83
CA GLU A 141 16.21 16.03 -11.09
C GLU A 141 16.20 15.75 -9.57
N LEU A 142 15.10 15.24 -9.05
CA LEU A 142 14.94 14.93 -7.62
C LEU A 142 15.70 13.68 -7.16
N ASP A 143 15.87 12.70 -8.05
CA ASP A 143 16.56 11.44 -7.79
C ASP A 143 17.66 11.18 -8.84
N PRO A 144 18.73 12.00 -8.84
CA PRO A 144 19.80 11.91 -9.85
C PRO A 144 20.57 10.59 -9.76
N GLU A 145 20.63 9.98 -8.58
CA GLU A 145 21.26 8.67 -8.34
C GLU A 145 20.35 7.50 -8.71
N GLY A 146 19.06 7.75 -8.97
CA GLY A 146 18.09 6.73 -9.34
C GLY A 146 17.79 5.74 -8.21
N ILE A 147 17.86 6.19 -6.95
CA ILE A 147 17.58 5.39 -5.76
C ILE A 147 16.18 4.77 -5.83
N ALA A 148 15.20 5.48 -6.37
CA ALA A 148 13.84 4.98 -6.54
C ALA A 148 13.78 3.72 -7.41
N ARG A 149 14.72 3.53 -8.35
CA ARG A 149 14.81 2.31 -9.18
C ARG A 149 15.31 1.10 -8.39
N LEU A 150 16.14 1.32 -7.37
CA LEU A 150 16.63 0.24 -6.49
C LEU A 150 15.49 -0.38 -5.68
N SER A 151 14.47 0.40 -5.37
CA SER A 151 13.30 -0.02 -4.62
C SER A 151 12.41 -0.99 -5.41
N VAL A 152 12.40 -0.95 -6.73
CA VAL A 152 11.50 -1.76 -7.59
C VAL A 152 12.17 -3.06 -8.09
N ARG A 153 13.50 -3.17 -8.02
CA ARG A 153 14.26 -4.35 -8.49
C ARG A 153 14.62 -5.29 -7.34
N ARG A 154 13.71 -6.17 -6.94
CA ARG A 154 14.02 -7.37 -6.14
C ARG A 154 13.14 -8.55 -6.52
#